data_AF-A0A8J2NWD5-F1
#
_entry.id   AF-A0A8J2NWD5-F1
#
_cell.length_a   1.000
_cell.length_b   1.000
_cell.length_c   1.000
_cell.angle_alpha   90.00
_cell.angle_beta   90.00
_cell.angle_gamma   90.00
#
_symmetry.space_group_name_H-M   'P 1'
#
loop_
_entity.id
_entity.type
_entity.pdbx_description
1 polymer ?
#
loop_
_entity_poly.entity_id
_entity_poly.type
_entity_poly.pdbx_seq_one_letter_code
_entity_poly.pdbx_strand_id
1 'polypeptide(L)'
;MEINCENSTHESVDVSDTFTAGSSSSSKNNTKSFRSSIHQHYKLLDYKSKFKCNYCGKVLKRDSTGSTSSLRKHVARSHKSVTLKGDQEAKTSQLSIDNFLVMDSRDKFDQHRFEKLLVEFVIDSNQPFSIVNSSAFCKFSEYWRAEARLPKNDKMKSLCMKRFEQERTLVEEKLR
;
A
#
# COMPACT_ATOMS: atom_id res chain seq x y z
N MET A 1 -13.43 -13.28 5.24
CA MET A 1 -13.90 -13.66 6.59
C MET A 1 -14.60 -12.46 7.15
N GLU A 2 -15.91 -12.51 7.09
CA GLU A 2 -16.82 -11.57 7.74
C GLU A 2 -16.89 -11.98 9.20
N ILE A 3 -16.63 -11.05 10.11
CA ILE A 3 -16.73 -11.31 11.54
C ILE A 3 -18.20 -11.12 11.91
N ASN A 4 -18.94 -12.22 11.97
CA ASN A 4 -20.27 -12.26 12.57
C ASN A 4 -20.11 -12.23 14.10
N CYS A 5 -20.58 -11.16 14.73
CA CYS A 5 -20.67 -11.05 16.18
C CYS A 5 -22.13 -11.22 16.61
N GLU A 6 -22.58 -12.47 16.74
CA GLU A 6 -23.80 -12.82 17.48
C GLU A 6 -23.50 -13.94 18.48
N ASN A 7 -23.91 -13.71 19.73
CA ASN A 7 -23.60 -14.47 20.95
C ASN A 7 -24.16 -15.92 20.96
N SER A 8 -23.55 -16.82 21.75
CA SER A 8 -24.18 -17.42 22.95
C SER A 8 -23.45 -18.71 23.46
N THR A 9 -23.12 -18.69 24.76
CA THR A 9 -22.99 -19.74 25.81
C THR A 9 -22.39 -21.15 25.56
N HIS A 10 -21.35 -21.43 26.37
CA HIS A 10 -21.02 -22.64 27.19
C HIS A 10 -21.27 -24.06 26.62
N GLU A 11 -20.21 -24.87 26.49
CA GLU A 11 -19.89 -26.06 27.33
C GLU A 11 -18.90 -27.06 26.64
N SER A 12 -17.75 -27.28 27.29
CA SER A 12 -16.93 -28.51 27.46
C SER A 12 -16.35 -29.37 26.30
N VAL A 13 -15.01 -29.58 26.40
CA VAL A 13 -14.15 -30.80 26.15
C VAL A 13 -14.21 -31.52 24.77
N ASP A 14 -13.20 -32.15 24.18
CA ASP A 14 -11.92 -32.78 24.54
C ASP A 14 -11.01 -32.89 23.28
N VAL A 15 -9.72 -33.13 23.55
CA VAL A 15 -8.49 -33.30 22.78
C VAL A 15 -8.53 -34.31 21.61
N SER A 16 -7.73 -34.09 20.55
CA SER A 16 -6.74 -35.06 20.00
C SER A 16 -6.05 -34.60 18.70
N ASP A 17 -4.74 -34.86 18.69
CA ASP A 17 -3.69 -34.51 17.72
C ASP A 17 -3.65 -35.35 16.43
N THR A 18 -2.73 -34.92 15.55
CA THR A 18 -2.07 -35.62 14.43
C THR A 18 -2.72 -35.40 13.04
N PHE A 19 -2.01 -35.16 11.93
CA PHE A 19 -0.85 -35.88 11.38
C PHE A 19 -0.10 -35.03 10.32
N THR A 20 1.23 -34.95 10.45
CA THR A 20 2.27 -35.27 9.45
C THR A 20 2.43 -34.52 8.10
N ALA A 21 3.71 -34.21 7.86
CA ALA A 21 4.37 -33.72 6.67
C ALA A 21 4.21 -34.58 5.39
N GLY A 22 4.22 -33.93 4.22
CA GLY A 22 4.32 -34.60 2.92
C GLY A 22 4.69 -33.64 1.78
N SER A 23 5.84 -33.88 1.17
CA SER A 23 6.52 -33.05 0.17
C SER A 23 6.00 -33.19 -1.28
N SER A 24 6.28 -32.14 -2.06
CA SER A 24 6.75 -32.12 -3.47
C SER A 24 5.90 -32.72 -4.61
N SER A 25 5.56 -31.89 -5.62
CA SER A 25 6.01 -32.10 -7.01
C SER A 25 5.67 -30.96 -7.98
N SER A 26 6.72 -30.54 -8.68
CA SER A 26 6.87 -29.74 -9.89
C SER A 26 5.76 -29.82 -10.96
N SER A 27 5.34 -28.67 -11.48
CA SER A 27 4.83 -28.55 -12.86
C SER A 27 5.20 -27.20 -13.48
N LYS A 28 5.93 -27.29 -14.61
CA LYS A 28 6.51 -26.20 -15.39
C LYS A 28 5.42 -25.49 -16.19
N ASN A 29 5.12 -24.24 -15.84
CA ASN A 29 4.34 -23.35 -16.71
C ASN A 29 5.20 -22.16 -17.13
N ASN A 30 5.59 -22.19 -18.41
CA ASN A 30 6.37 -21.19 -19.12
C ASN A 30 5.48 -19.96 -19.38
N THR A 31 5.28 -19.12 -18.37
CA THR A 31 4.70 -17.79 -18.56
C THR A 31 5.85 -16.82 -18.84
N LYS A 32 5.98 -16.38 -20.10
CA LYS A 32 6.83 -15.26 -20.48
C LYS A 32 6.52 -14.09 -19.55
N SER A 33 7.36 -13.93 -18.53
CA SER A 33 7.34 -12.82 -17.61
C SER A 33 7.50 -11.56 -18.45
N PHE A 34 6.41 -10.80 -18.62
CA PHE A 34 6.39 -9.45 -19.18
C PHE A 34 7.22 -8.51 -18.28
N ARG A 35 8.53 -8.71 -18.26
CA ARG A 35 9.54 -7.77 -17.78
C ARG A 35 9.91 -6.94 -19.00
N SER A 36 9.26 -5.80 -19.13
CA SER A 36 9.65 -4.76 -20.09
C SER A 36 11.08 -4.32 -19.77
N SER A 37 12.06 -4.85 -20.51
CA SER A 37 13.46 -4.44 -20.39
C SER A 37 13.54 -2.95 -20.72
N ILE A 38 14.21 -2.17 -19.87
CA ILE A 38 14.39 -0.72 -20.06
C ILE A 38 14.96 -0.36 -21.45
N HIS A 39 15.69 -1.28 -22.09
CA HIS A 39 16.20 -1.12 -23.44
C HIS A 39 15.09 -0.96 -24.50
N GLN A 40 13.86 -1.46 -24.26
CA GLN A 40 12.73 -1.28 -25.18
C GLN A 40 12.30 0.18 -25.34
N HIS A 41 12.61 1.03 -24.34
CA HIS A 41 12.29 2.46 -24.36
C HIS A 41 13.36 3.31 -25.08
N TYR A 42 14.42 2.68 -25.60
CA TYR A 42 15.55 3.35 -26.22
C TYR A 42 15.98 2.68 -27.53
N LYS A 43 16.46 3.48 -28.48
CA LYS A 43 17.17 3.02 -29.65
C LYS A 43 18.68 3.08 -29.40
N LEU A 44 19.38 1.96 -29.60
CA LEU A 44 20.84 1.95 -29.52
C LEU A 44 21.44 2.61 -30.78
N LEU A 45 22.40 3.49 -30.56
CA LEU A 45 23.21 4.11 -31.62
C LEU A 45 24.56 3.40 -31.64
N ASP A 46 24.67 2.37 -32.49
CA ASP A 46 25.81 1.43 -32.54
C ASP A 46 27.15 2.13 -32.75
N TYR A 47 27.16 3.20 -33.54
CA TYR A 47 28.36 3.99 -33.85
C TYR A 47 28.92 4.80 -32.66
N LYS A 48 28.18 4.96 -31.56
CA LYS A 48 28.60 5.79 -30.42
C LYS A 48 28.41 5.17 -29.04
N SER A 49 27.95 3.92 -28.93
CA SER A 49 27.59 3.31 -27.65
C SER A 49 26.68 4.23 -26.80
N LYS A 50 25.69 4.86 -27.45
CA LYS A 50 24.73 5.78 -26.82
C LYS A 50 23.30 5.30 -27.03
N PHE A 51 22.43 5.61 -26.10
CA PHE A 51 21.00 5.30 -26.18
C PHE A 51 20.20 6.56 -26.50
N LYS A 52 19.38 6.51 -27.55
CA LYS A 52 18.43 7.58 -27.89
C LYS A 52 17.06 7.21 -27.32
N CYS A 53 16.47 8.10 -26.51
CA CYS A 53 15.13 7.89 -25.98
C CYS A 53 14.09 7.93 -27.11
N ASN A 54 13.16 6.97 -27.12
CA ASN A 54 12.12 6.90 -28.15
C ASN A 54 11.03 7.96 -27.98
N TYR A 55 10.88 8.54 -26.78
CA TYR A 55 9.81 9.49 -26.46
C TYR A 55 10.20 10.96 -26.68
N CYS A 56 11.41 11.36 -26.29
CA CYS A 56 11.89 12.74 -26.45
C CYS A 56 13.10 12.89 -27.37
N GLY A 57 13.63 11.79 -27.91
CA GLY A 57 14.82 11.81 -28.76
C GLY A 57 16.13 12.15 -28.04
N LYS A 58 16.12 12.34 -26.71
CA LYS A 58 17.32 12.67 -25.92
C LYS A 58 18.33 11.53 -25.97
N VAL A 59 19.60 11.86 -26.19
CA VAL A 59 20.69 10.89 -26.27
C VAL A 59 21.40 10.80 -24.93
N LEU A 60 21.42 9.61 -24.33
CA LEU A 60 22.11 9.28 -23.09
C LEU A 60 23.36 8.45 -23.39
N LYS A 61 24.43 8.68 -22.63
CA LYS A 61 25.64 7.85 -22.70
C LYS A 61 25.36 6.50 -22.04
N ARG A 62 25.98 5.44 -22.55
CA ARG A 62 26.00 4.13 -21.88
C ARG A 62 26.94 4.22 -20.67
N ASP A 63 26.47 3.74 -19.53
CA ASP A 63 27.32 3.61 -18.34
C ASP A 63 28.38 2.53 -18.58
N SER A 64 29.63 2.79 -18.19
CA SER A 64 30.77 1.88 -18.41
C SER A 64 30.60 0.53 -17.71
N THR A 65 29.81 0.49 -16.63
CA THR A 65 29.46 -0.71 -15.86
C THR A 65 28.28 -1.49 -16.44
N GLY A 66 27.71 -1.05 -17.57
CA GLY A 66 26.53 -1.67 -18.18
C GLY A 66 25.22 -1.42 -17.43
N SER A 67 25.24 -0.54 -16.41
CA SER A 67 24.04 -0.19 -15.65
C SER A 67 23.01 0.57 -16.51
N THR A 68 21.74 0.40 -16.17
CA THR A 68 20.60 1.06 -16.84
C THR A 68 19.93 2.11 -15.95
N SER A 69 20.55 2.45 -14.83
CA SER A 69 20.00 3.40 -13.85
C SER A 69 19.82 4.81 -14.43
N SER A 70 20.74 5.25 -15.29
CA SER A 70 20.65 6.54 -16.00
C SER A 70 19.45 6.58 -16.96
N LEU A 71 19.19 5.48 -17.67
CA LEU A 71 18.04 5.31 -18.55
C LEU A 71 16.73 5.31 -17.75
N ARG A 72 16.64 4.51 -16.68
CA ARG A 72 15.48 4.48 -15.78
C ARG A 72 15.13 5.87 -15.23
N LYS A 73 16.12 6.57 -14.68
CA LYS A 73 15.94 7.92 -14.12
C LYS A 73 15.41 8.91 -15.16
N HIS A 74 15.86 8.78 -16.41
CA HIS A 74 15.36 9.63 -17.48
C HIS A 74 13.88 9.39 -17.76
N VAL A 75 13.46 8.14 -17.95
CA VAL A 75 12.04 7.83 -18.22
C VAL A 75 11.17 8.24 -17.04
N ALA A 76 11.56 7.92 -15.80
CA ALA A 76 10.81 8.29 -14.60
C ALA A 76 10.63 9.81 -14.43
N ARG A 77 11.65 10.62 -14.77
CA ARG A 77 11.59 12.08 -14.62
C ARG A 77 10.92 12.80 -15.78
N SER A 78 11.24 12.39 -17.01
CA SER A 78 10.85 13.08 -18.24
C SER A 78 9.56 12.52 -18.85
N HIS A 79 9.19 11.29 -18.51
CA HIS A 79 8.06 10.56 -19.08
C HIS A 79 7.23 9.90 -17.98
N LYS A 80 6.67 10.73 -17.08
CA LYS A 80 5.89 10.29 -15.91
C LYS A 80 4.69 9.39 -16.26
N SER A 81 4.18 9.47 -17.49
CA SER A 81 3.10 8.63 -18.01
C SER A 81 3.57 7.24 -18.47
N VAL A 82 4.88 6.99 -18.56
CA VAL A 82 5.44 5.69 -18.95
C VAL A 82 5.78 4.91 -17.69
N THR A 83 4.93 3.94 -17.33
CA THR A 83 5.16 3.05 -16.19
C THR A 83 6.25 2.02 -16.51
N LEU A 84 7.42 2.18 -15.89
CA LEU A 84 8.45 1.15 -15.91
C LEU A 84 8.07 0.06 -14.91
N LYS A 85 7.69 -1.13 -15.39
CA LYS A 85 7.48 -2.29 -14.51
C LYS A 85 8.82 -2.76 -13.95
N GLY A 86 9.15 -2.35 -12.74
CA GLY A 86 10.38 -2.76 -12.05
C GLY A 86 10.82 -1.90 -10.86
N ASP A 87 10.07 -0.85 -10.50
CA ASP A 87 10.44 0.06 -9.42
C ASP A 87 9.79 -0.34 -8.08
N GLN A 88 10.05 -1.57 -7.63
CA GLN A 88 10.24 -1.78 -6.20
C GLN A 88 11.73 -1.59 -5.95
N GLU A 89 12.05 -0.44 -5.37
CA GLU A 89 13.40 0.07 -5.19
C GLU A 89 14.28 -0.96 -4.46
N ALA A 90 15.36 -1.37 -5.13
CA ALA A 90 16.56 -1.79 -4.43
C ALA A 90 17.13 -0.57 -3.69
N LYS A 91 16.58 -0.27 -2.52
CA LYS A 91 17.34 0.41 -1.47
C LYS A 91 18.35 -0.62 -0.96
N THR A 92 19.63 -0.36 -1.23
CA THR A 92 20.77 -1.09 -0.68
C THR A 92 20.54 -1.40 0.80
N SER A 93 20.16 -2.64 1.08
CA SER A 93 20.10 -3.20 2.42
C SER A 93 21.53 -3.59 2.76
N GLN A 94 22.25 -2.71 3.46
CA GLN A 94 23.22 -3.25 4.40
C GLN A 94 22.40 -4.11 5.36
N LEU A 95 22.63 -5.42 5.32
CA LEU A 95 21.99 -6.38 6.20
C LEU A 95 22.52 -6.12 7.62
N SER A 96 21.92 -5.16 8.33
CA SER A 96 22.10 -5.03 9.77
C SER A 96 21.23 -6.08 10.46
N ILE A 97 21.78 -6.67 11.51
CA ILE A 97 21.15 -7.69 12.36
C ILE A 97 19.78 -7.24 12.90
N ASP A 98 19.54 -5.92 12.95
CA ASP A 98 18.27 -5.31 13.35
C ASP A 98 17.06 -5.76 12.51
N ASN A 99 17.25 -6.15 11.24
CA ASN A 99 16.12 -6.57 10.39
C ASN A 99 15.55 -7.95 10.72
N PHE A 100 16.26 -8.80 11.50
CA PHE A 100 15.74 -10.11 11.92
C PHE A 100 14.81 -10.01 13.14
N LEU A 101 14.92 -8.93 13.93
CA LEU A 101 14.07 -8.71 15.11
C LEU A 101 12.76 -7.98 14.80
N VAL A 102 12.53 -7.51 13.57
CA VAL A 102 11.25 -6.89 13.18
C VAL A 102 10.29 -7.94 12.65
N MET A 103 10.02 -8.95 13.48
CA MET A 103 8.84 -9.81 13.39
C MET A 103 7.85 -9.39 14.48
N ASP A 104 7.52 -8.11 14.49
CA ASP A 104 6.28 -7.57 15.05
C ASP A 104 5.84 -6.40 14.15
N SER A 105 5.48 -6.71 12.92
CA SER A 105 4.82 -5.74 12.04
C SER A 105 3.36 -5.59 12.45
N ARG A 106 3.11 -5.16 13.69
CA ARG A 106 1.93 -4.33 13.94
C ARG A 106 2.12 -3.13 13.03
N ASP A 107 1.29 -3.02 11.99
CA ASP A 107 1.29 -1.87 11.10
C ASP A 107 1.49 -0.60 11.92
N LYS A 108 2.57 0.15 11.63
CA LYS A 108 2.84 1.44 12.26
C LYS A 108 1.53 2.23 12.26
N PHE A 109 1.18 2.81 13.41
CA PHE A 109 -0.12 3.45 13.55
C PHE A 109 -0.26 4.58 12.52
N ASP A 110 -1.27 4.45 11.67
CA ASP A 110 -1.64 5.47 10.68
C ASP A 110 -2.89 6.21 11.18
N GLN A 111 -2.66 7.42 11.67
CA GLN A 111 -3.71 8.32 12.14
C GLN A 111 -4.73 8.63 11.04
N HIS A 112 -4.31 8.77 9.78
CA HIS A 112 -5.22 9.10 8.68
C HIS A 112 -6.14 7.91 8.37
N ARG A 113 -5.59 6.69 8.39
CA ARG A 113 -6.39 5.46 8.25
C ARG A 113 -7.39 5.32 9.39
N PHE A 114 -6.97 5.59 10.63
CA PHE A 114 -7.85 5.58 11.79
C PHE A 114 -8.99 6.60 11.66
N GLU A 115 -8.67 7.85 11.26
CA GLU A 115 -9.67 8.89 11.00
C GLU A 115 -10.68 8.49 9.94
N LYS A 116 -10.24 7.83 8.86
CA LYS A 116 -11.12 7.34 7.80
C LYS A 116 -12.11 6.29 8.33
N LEU A 117 -11.62 5.30 9.07
CA LEU A 117 -12.46 4.26 9.68
C LEU A 117 -13.44 4.86 10.69
N LEU A 118 -13.02 5.89 11.43
CA LEU A 118 -13.89 6.59 12.38
C LEU A 118 -15.00 7.38 11.67
N VAL A 119 -14.72 7.99 10.51
CA VAL A 119 -15.76 8.64 9.68
C VAL A 119 -16.76 7.62 9.15
N GLU A 120 -16.29 6.47 8.66
CA GLU A 120 -17.16 5.38 8.20
C GLU A 120 -18.07 4.91 9.34
N PHE A 121 -17.52 4.64 10.53
CA PHE A 121 -18.30 4.30 11.72
C PHE A 121 -19.37 5.35 12.06
N VAL A 122 -19.00 6.64 12.05
CA VAL A 122 -19.93 7.73 12.37
C VAL A 122 -21.10 7.79 11.38
N ILE A 123 -20.83 7.61 10.09
CA ILE A 123 -21.85 7.64 9.03
C ILE A 123 -22.72 6.37 9.09
N ASP A 124 -22.10 5.20 9.08
CA ASP A 124 -22.80 3.92 8.95
C ASP A 124 -23.64 3.58 10.18
N SER A 125 -23.17 3.97 11.36
CA SER A 125 -23.89 3.78 12.63
C SER A 125 -24.69 5.02 13.06
N ASN A 126 -24.82 6.03 12.19
CA ASN A 126 -25.52 7.30 12.42
C ASN A 126 -25.20 7.94 13.79
N GLN A 127 -23.92 7.95 14.16
CA GLN A 127 -23.47 8.43 15.45
C GLN A 127 -23.37 9.96 15.45
N PRO A 128 -23.66 10.62 16.58
CA PRO A 128 -23.40 12.05 16.70
C PRO A 128 -21.90 12.32 16.66
N PHE A 129 -21.50 13.43 16.05
CA PHE A 129 -20.08 13.83 16.00
C PHE A 129 -19.46 14.04 17.39
N SER A 130 -20.28 14.20 18.43
CA SER A 130 -19.84 14.35 19.83
C SER A 130 -19.33 13.05 20.44
N ILE A 131 -19.48 11.89 19.76
CA ILE A 131 -19.01 10.59 20.27
C ILE A 131 -17.51 10.61 20.58
N VAL A 132 -16.72 11.35 19.81
CA VAL A 132 -15.27 11.52 20.01
C VAL A 132 -14.89 12.33 21.25
N ASN A 133 -15.85 13.02 21.88
CA ASN A 133 -15.66 13.74 23.13
C ASN A 133 -16.12 12.90 24.34
N SER A 134 -16.76 11.75 24.12
CA SER A 134 -17.22 10.89 25.21
C SER A 134 -16.03 10.32 25.97
N SER A 135 -15.95 10.60 27.27
CA SER A 135 -14.86 10.09 28.11
C SER A 135 -14.76 8.56 28.07
N ALA A 136 -15.90 7.86 28.01
CA ALA A 136 -15.92 6.40 27.91
C ALA A 136 -15.33 5.91 26.57
N PHE A 137 -15.69 6.57 25.47
CA PHE A 137 -15.18 6.23 24.13
C PHE A 137 -13.68 6.56 23.99
N CYS A 138 -13.23 7.70 24.55
CA CYS A 138 -11.81 8.03 24.59
C CYS A 138 -11.01 6.96 25.33
N LYS A 139 -11.39 6.63 26.56
CA LYS A 139 -10.72 5.59 27.36
C LYS A 139 -10.72 4.23 26.67
N PHE A 140 -11.82 3.88 26.02
CA PHE A 140 -11.92 2.65 25.23
C PHE A 140 -10.91 2.63 24.08
N SER A 141 -10.83 3.71 23.30
CA SER A 141 -9.87 3.83 22.19
C SER A 141 -8.41 3.82 22.66
N GLU A 142 -8.11 4.50 23.77
CA GLU A 142 -6.78 4.57 24.37
C GLU A 142 -6.32 3.22 24.91
N TYR A 143 -7.23 2.45 25.54
CA TYR A 143 -6.93 1.11 26.03
C TYR A 143 -6.54 0.17 24.89
N TRP A 144 -7.19 0.28 23.73
CA TRP A 144 -6.95 -0.60 22.59
C TRP A 144 -5.69 -0.20 21.83
N ARG A 145 -5.45 1.11 21.69
CA ARG A 145 -4.25 1.66 21.05
C ARG A 145 -3.88 3.01 21.68
N ALA A 146 -2.80 3.02 22.46
CA ALA A 146 -2.30 4.25 23.11
C ALA A 146 -1.93 5.37 22.12
N GLU A 147 -1.58 5.02 20.88
CA GLU A 147 -1.24 5.99 19.82
C GLU A 147 -2.47 6.59 19.12
N ALA A 148 -3.66 6.01 19.31
CA ALA A 148 -4.88 6.45 18.63
C ALA A 148 -5.39 7.78 19.21
N ARG A 149 -5.19 8.87 18.46
CA ARG A 149 -5.70 10.18 18.84
C ARG A 149 -7.07 10.40 18.23
N LEU A 150 -8.10 10.44 19.06
CA LEU A 150 -9.43 10.80 18.57
C LEU A 150 -9.43 12.25 18.05
N PRO A 151 -10.06 12.51 16.89
CA PRO A 151 -10.23 13.87 16.40
C PRO A 151 -11.16 14.66 17.32
N LYS A 152 -10.97 15.98 17.37
CA LYS A 152 -11.95 16.85 18.01
C LYS A 152 -13.28 16.85 17.25
N ASN A 153 -14.38 17.21 17.91
CA ASN A 153 -15.70 17.30 17.31
C ASN A 153 -15.74 18.12 16.00
N ASP A 154 -15.19 19.33 15.97
CA ASP A 154 -15.16 20.15 14.76
C ASP A 154 -14.36 19.51 13.63
N LYS A 155 -13.27 18.81 13.99
CA LYS A 155 -12.47 18.06 13.04
C LYS A 155 -13.26 16.87 12.48
N MET A 156 -14.04 16.19 13.32
CA MET A 156 -14.91 15.09 12.89
C MET A 156 -15.97 15.58 11.90
N LYS A 157 -16.62 16.71 12.21
CA LYS A 157 -17.54 17.38 11.28
C LYS A 157 -16.86 17.70 9.95
N SER A 158 -15.67 18.32 9.99
CA SER A 158 -14.89 18.66 8.79
C SER A 158 -14.52 17.42 7.96
N LEU A 159 -14.13 16.31 8.60
CA LEU A 159 -13.80 15.06 7.93
C LEU A 159 -15.02 14.45 7.24
N CYS A 160 -16.18 14.43 7.91
CA CYS A 160 -17.44 13.94 7.33
C CYS A 160 -17.86 14.80 6.13
N MET A 161 -17.81 16.13 6.26
CA MET A 161 -18.13 17.04 5.15
C MET A 161 -17.16 16.87 3.97
N LYS A 162 -15.86 16.67 4.25
CA LYS A 162 -14.86 16.40 3.21
C LYS A 162 -15.16 15.09 2.48
N ARG A 163 -15.54 14.03 3.21
CA ARG A 163 -15.92 12.74 2.62
C ARG A 163 -17.13 12.89 1.71
N PHE A 164 -18.14 13.64 2.14
CA PHE A 164 -19.32 13.96 1.34
C PHE A 164 -18.97 14.71 0.05
N GLU A 165 -18.17 15.77 0.14
CA GLU A 165 -17.80 16.57 -1.02
C GLU A 165 -17.03 15.74 -2.07
N GLN A 166 -16.13 14.87 -1.61
CA GLN A 166 -15.41 13.93 -2.47
C GLN A 166 -16.37 13.00 -3.23
N GLU A 167 -17.34 12.40 -2.53
CA GLU A 167 -18.34 11.55 -3.17
C GLU A 167 -19.23 12.35 -4.13
N ARG A 168 -19.61 13.59 -3.78
CA ARG A 168 -20.40 14.45 -4.65
C ARG A 168 -19.67 14.72 -5.97
N THR A 169 -18.40 15.11 -5.92
CA THR A 169 -17.59 15.34 -7.12
C THR A 169 -17.46 14.06 -7.97
N LEU A 170 -17.25 12.90 -7.35
CA LEU A 170 -17.18 11.63 -8.08
C LEU A 170 -18.50 11.27 -8.78
N VAL A 171 -19.64 11.57 -8.16
CA VAL A 171 -20.96 11.35 -8.76
C VAL A 171 -21.21 12.34 -9.89
N GLU A 172 -20.87 13.62 -9.72
CA GLU A 172 -20.98 14.66 -10.75
C GLU A 172 -20.13 14.33 -11.99
N GLU A 173 -18.89 13.85 -11.81
CA GLU A 173 -18.02 13.42 -12.90
C GLU A 173 -18.58 12.21 -13.66
N LYS A 174 -19.26 11.27 -12.98
CA LYS A 174 -19.86 10.09 -13.62
C LYS A 174 -21.15 10.41 -14.40
N LEU A 175 -21.81 11.51 -14.08
CA LEU A 175 -23.04 11.96 -14.74
C LEU A 175 -22.77 12.84 -15.97
N ARG A 176 -21.51 13.24 -16.19
CA ARG A 176 -21.08 14.06 -17.33
C ARG A 176 -20.57 13.20 -18.48
#